data_AF-A0AAN5VJT5-F1
#
_entry.id   AF-A0AAN5VJT5-F1
#
_cell.length_a   1.000
_cell.length_b   1.000
_cell.length_c   1.000
_cell.angle_alpha   90.00
_cell.angle_beta   90.00
_cell.angle_gamma   90.00
#
_symmetry.space_group_name_H-M   'P 1'
#
loop_
_entity.id
_entity.type
_entity.pdbx_description
1 polymer ?
#
loop_
_entity_poly.entity_id
_entity_poly.type
_entity_poly.pdbx_seq_one_letter_code
_entity_poly.pdbx_strand_id
1 'polypeptide(L)'
;MRFWCENCNKYFNAEETLQEYNYFLNEEILICPTCKKDLIPIASKTELSLGFDSDTNQLAYVEYDSSDYSLLRKVNADIEDVVKPIIHYIKSLNKNSLDLNGITITMNGNREGKRLDGLNYEEGVVMDNLINAWNGFCKLKRQHPSELGDFQNAIHQAQQVLGLRVLRNDYPEGWIKK
;
A
#
# COMPACT_ATOMS: atom_id res chain seq x y z
N MET A 1 0.86 31.87 10.82
CA MET A 1 0.47 30.71 11.65
C MET A 1 0.19 31.10 13.11
N ARG A 2 -0.86 30.56 13.72
CA ARG A 2 -1.16 30.69 15.17
C ARG A 2 -0.90 29.35 15.85
N PHE A 3 -0.74 29.38 17.17
CA PHE A 3 -0.41 28.23 17.98
C PHE A 3 -1.31 28.15 19.20
N TRP A 4 -1.76 26.96 19.58
CA TRP A 4 -2.53 26.70 20.80
C TRP A 4 -1.69 25.93 21.80
N CYS A 5 -1.69 26.39 23.05
CA CYS A 5 -1.14 25.63 24.17
C CYS A 5 -2.29 24.97 24.94
N GLU A 6 -2.35 23.63 24.94
CA GLU A 6 -3.35 22.88 25.70
C GLU A 6 -3.26 23.15 27.21
N ASN A 7 -2.03 23.22 27.74
CA ASN A 7 -1.81 23.33 29.19
C ASN A 7 -2.15 24.72 29.75
N CYS A 8 -1.92 25.78 28.96
CA CYS A 8 -2.28 27.14 29.35
C CYS A 8 -3.65 27.57 28.82
N ASN A 9 -4.25 26.77 27.94
CA ASN A 9 -5.45 27.06 27.17
C ASN A 9 -5.43 28.48 26.54
N LYS A 10 -4.32 28.81 25.87
CA LYS A 10 -4.08 30.13 25.26
C LYS A 10 -3.54 30.00 23.85
N TYR A 11 -3.79 31.05 23.07
CA TYR A 11 -3.28 31.18 21.71
C TYR A 11 -2.08 32.12 21.66
N PHE A 12 -1.14 31.81 20.79
CA PHE A 12 0.07 32.58 20.54
C PHE A 12 0.27 32.77 19.04
N ASN A 13 0.74 33.93 18.62
CA ASN A 13 1.32 34.13 17.30
C ASN A 13 2.76 33.61 17.30
N ALA A 14 3.31 33.29 16.12
CA ALA A 14 4.68 32.77 15.99
C ALA A 14 5.73 33.61 16.76
N GLU A 15 5.63 34.94 16.68
CA GLU A 15 6.53 35.89 17.34
C GLU A 15 6.46 35.86 18.88
N GLU A 16 5.38 35.33 19.45
CA GLU A 16 5.15 35.24 20.89
C GLU A 16 5.60 33.88 21.47
N THR A 17 6.04 32.96 20.62
CA THR A 17 6.50 31.62 21.01
C THR A 17 7.99 31.61 21.33
N LEU A 18 8.48 30.53 21.94
CA LEU A 18 9.90 30.31 22.14
C LEU A 18 10.38 29.18 21.23
N GLN A 19 11.59 29.30 20.68
CA GLN A 19 12.25 28.25 19.91
C GLN A 19 13.18 27.44 20.82
N GLU A 20 13.11 26.12 20.72
CA GLU A 20 14.04 25.20 21.38
C GLU A 20 14.45 24.09 20.40
N TYR A 21 15.71 23.65 20.46
CA TYR A 21 16.21 22.56 19.62
C TYR A 21 15.88 21.21 20.25
N ASN A 22 15.11 20.38 19.55
CA ASN A 22 14.80 19.03 20.02
C ASN A 22 15.84 18.02 19.49
N TYR A 23 16.69 17.52 20.39
CA TYR A 23 17.74 16.56 20.05
C TYR A 23 17.24 15.21 19.50
N PHE A 24 16.04 14.77 19.89
CA PHE A 24 15.48 13.50 19.43
C PHE A 24 14.91 13.61 18.02
N LEU A 25 14.29 14.75 17.70
CA LEU A 25 13.73 15.03 16.37
C LEU A 25 14.76 15.64 15.42
N ASN A 26 15.89 16.15 15.96
CA ASN A 26 16.92 16.87 15.22
C ASN A 26 16.36 18.09 14.45
N GLU A 27 15.42 18.80 15.07
CA GLU A 27 14.69 19.93 14.50
C GLU A 27 14.43 21.02 15.56
N GLU A 28 14.24 22.26 15.10
CA GLU A 28 13.77 23.36 15.96
C GLU A 28 12.25 23.28 16.16
N ILE A 29 11.82 23.29 17.42
CA ILE A 29 10.41 23.23 17.80
C ILE A 29 9.97 24.52 18.49
N LEU A 30 8.68 24.85 18.35
CA LEU A 30 8.07 25.99 19.03
C LEU A 30 7.37 25.54 20.31
N ILE A 31 7.76 26.16 21.43
CA ILE A 31 7.24 25.85 22.76
C ILE A 31 6.53 27.07 23.38
N CYS A 32 5.63 26.78 24.31
CA CYS A 32 4.84 27.77 25.01
C CYS A 32 5.74 28.68 25.85
N PRO A 33 5.64 30.02 25.73
CA PRO A 33 6.45 30.95 26.52
C PRO A 33 6.19 30.82 28.03
N THR A 34 4.96 30.42 28.41
CA THR A 34 4.52 30.34 29.81
C THR A 34 4.86 29.00 30.46
N CYS A 35 4.49 27.87 29.86
CA CYS A 35 4.65 26.54 30.48
C CYS A 35 5.72 25.65 29.85
N LYS A 36 6.42 26.14 28.81
CA LYS A 36 7.50 25.43 28.10
C LYS A 36 7.11 24.09 27.48
N LYS A 37 5.81 23.81 27.34
CA LYS A 37 5.31 22.63 26.63
C LYS A 37 5.12 22.94 25.14
N ASP A 38 5.10 21.88 24.34
CA ASP A 38 4.87 21.95 22.90
C ASP A 38 3.57 22.69 22.56
N LEU A 39 3.63 23.41 21.45
CA LEU A 39 2.50 24.15 20.91
C LEU A 39 1.90 23.42 19.72
N ILE A 40 0.57 23.42 19.62
CA ILE A 40 -0.15 22.85 18.51
C ILE A 40 -0.36 23.95 17.45
N PRO A 41 0.17 23.80 16.23
CA PRO A 41 -0.07 24.77 15.17
C PRO A 41 -1.55 24.76 14.74
N ILE A 42 -2.08 25.94 14.47
CA ILE A 42 -3.46 26.15 14.01
C ILE A 42 -3.40 26.61 12.56
N ALA A 43 -3.92 25.75 11.69
CA ALA A 43 -4.07 26.03 10.28
C ALA A 43 -5.43 26.65 9.97
N SER A 44 -5.44 27.51 8.96
CA SER A 44 -6.65 28.06 8.35
C SER A 44 -7.33 27.04 7.44
N LYS A 45 -6.55 26.30 6.63
CA LYS A 45 -7.04 25.24 5.75
C LYS A 45 -6.02 24.10 5.62
N THR A 46 -6.24 23.02 6.36
CA THR A 46 -5.37 21.84 6.36
C THR A 46 -5.53 21.00 5.09
N GLU A 47 -4.42 20.63 4.47
CA GLU A 47 -4.33 19.63 3.40
C GLU A 47 -3.25 18.58 3.74
N LEU A 48 -3.34 17.42 3.07
CA LEU A 48 -2.43 16.29 3.24
C LEU A 48 -1.72 16.01 1.92
N SER A 49 -0.40 15.88 1.96
CA SER A 49 0.43 15.39 0.86
C SER A 49 1.15 14.11 1.25
N LEU A 50 1.30 13.21 0.29
CA LEU A 50 1.95 11.91 0.43
C LEU A 50 3.08 11.80 -0.59
N GLY A 51 4.24 11.38 -0.13
CA GLY A 51 5.43 11.09 -0.92
C GLY A 51 6.00 9.73 -0.55
N PHE A 52 6.72 9.13 -1.49
CA PHE A 52 7.45 7.88 -1.29
C PHE A 52 8.90 8.09 -1.68
N ASP A 53 9.81 7.73 -0.78
CA ASP A 53 11.24 7.69 -1.05
C ASP A 53 11.65 6.25 -1.37
N SER A 54 12.07 6.02 -2.62
CA SER A 54 12.49 4.71 -3.09
C SER A 54 13.80 4.24 -2.50
N ASP A 55 14.68 5.15 -2.10
CA ASP A 55 16.03 4.81 -1.62
C ASP A 55 15.98 4.34 -0.17
N THR A 56 15.14 4.98 0.65
CA THR A 56 14.94 4.63 2.06
C THR A 56 13.74 3.71 2.30
N ASN A 57 12.91 3.48 1.27
CA ASN A 57 11.65 2.73 1.34
C ASN A 57 10.68 3.28 2.39
N GLN A 58 10.69 4.60 2.58
CA GLN A 58 9.86 5.30 3.54
C GLN A 58 8.70 6.02 2.86
N LEU A 59 7.53 5.95 3.48
CA LEU A 59 6.40 6.78 3.16
C LEU A 59 6.50 8.07 3.99
N ALA A 60 6.57 9.21 3.32
CA ALA A 60 6.49 10.51 3.97
C ALA A 60 5.09 11.07 3.76
N TYR A 61 4.40 11.44 4.84
CA TYR A 61 3.21 12.27 4.72
C TYR A 61 3.39 13.59 5.45
N VAL A 62 2.77 14.61 4.88
CA VAL A 62 2.89 15.99 5.32
C VAL A 62 1.49 16.57 5.45
N GLU A 63 1.15 17.03 6.64
CA GLU A 63 0.00 17.90 6.87
C GLU A 63 0.49 19.34 6.85
N TYR A 64 -0.15 20.19 6.04
CA TYR A 64 0.24 21.58 5.86
C TYR A 64 -0.98 22.50 5.78
N ASP A 65 -0.80 23.79 6.10
CA ASP A 65 -1.80 24.80 5.79
C ASP A 65 -1.68 25.17 4.30
N SER A 66 -2.69 24.86 3.51
CA SER A 66 -2.72 25.14 2.07
C SER A 66 -2.77 26.63 1.73
N SER A 67 -3.00 27.51 2.70
CA SER A 67 -3.06 28.96 2.46
C SER A 67 -1.68 29.61 2.39
N ASP A 68 -0.72 29.12 3.17
CA ASP A 68 0.66 29.63 3.22
C ASP A 68 1.74 28.54 3.10
N TYR A 69 1.34 27.29 2.87
CA TYR A 69 2.16 26.09 2.77
C TYR A 69 3.02 25.81 4.03
N SER A 70 2.62 26.36 5.18
CA SER A 70 3.31 26.09 6.45
C SER A 70 3.10 24.64 6.90
N LEU A 71 4.19 24.00 7.30
CA LEU A 71 4.21 22.61 7.75
C LEU A 71 3.57 22.50 9.14
N LEU A 72 2.56 21.65 9.28
CA LEU A 72 1.91 21.36 10.57
C LEU A 72 2.46 20.08 11.18
N ARG A 73 2.64 19.06 10.34
CA ARG A 73 3.16 17.76 10.74
C ARG A 73 3.87 17.10 9.57
N LYS A 74 5.00 16.49 9.87
CA LYS A 74 5.70 15.56 8.97
C LYS A 74 5.89 14.24 9.69
N VAL A 75 5.58 13.15 9.00
CA VAL A 75 5.84 11.81 9.49
C VAL A 75 6.49 11.02 8.38
N ASN A 76 7.61 10.38 8.72
CA ASN A 76 8.21 9.34 7.91
C ASN A 76 7.89 8.01 8.58
N ALA A 77 7.30 7.10 7.84
CA ALA A 77 7.02 5.75 8.31
C ALA A 77 7.68 4.75 7.37
N ASP A 78 8.30 3.71 7.94
CA ASP A 78 8.65 2.53 7.15
C ASP A 78 7.36 1.93 6.59
N ILE A 79 7.37 1.61 5.29
CA ILE A 79 6.22 0.97 4.63
C ILE A 79 5.77 -0.29 5.39
N GLU A 80 6.72 -1.02 5.98
CA GLU A 80 6.46 -2.28 6.67
C GLU A 80 5.65 -2.05 7.96
N ASP A 81 5.88 -0.95 8.66
CA ASP A 81 5.13 -0.60 9.87
C ASP A 81 3.69 -0.17 9.55
N VAL A 82 3.45 0.36 8.35
CA VAL A 82 2.09 0.63 7.85
C VAL A 82 1.40 -0.65 7.39
N VAL A 83 2.12 -1.55 6.73
CA VAL A 83 1.57 -2.76 6.11
C VAL A 83 1.26 -3.85 7.14
N LYS A 84 2.12 -4.07 8.16
CA LYS A 84 1.94 -5.12 9.19
C LYS A 84 0.56 -5.09 9.88
N PRO A 85 0.07 -3.95 10.40
CA PRO A 85 -1.27 -3.86 11.01
C PRO A 85 -2.39 -4.23 10.02
N ILE A 86 -2.27 -3.80 8.77
CA ILE A 86 -3.25 -4.08 7.71
C ILE A 86 -3.28 -5.58 7.43
N ILE A 87 -2.12 -6.22 7.28
CA ILE A 87 -2.00 -7.68 7.11
C ILE A 87 -2.63 -8.41 8.29
N HIS A 88 -2.32 -7.99 9.53
CA HIS A 88 -2.87 -8.60 10.72
C HIS A 88 -4.41 -8.51 10.75
N TYR A 89 -4.96 -7.35 10.40
CA TYR A 89 -6.40 -7.13 10.33
C TYR A 89 -7.08 -7.96 9.23
N ILE A 90 -6.47 -8.05 8.04
CA ILE A 90 -6.98 -8.90 6.96
C ILE A 90 -7.04 -10.37 7.39
N LYS A 91 -5.98 -10.86 8.05
CA LYS A 91 -5.90 -12.22 8.59
C LYS A 91 -6.94 -12.48 9.68
N SER A 92 -7.17 -11.53 10.60
CA SER A 92 -8.16 -11.68 11.67
C SER A 92 -9.60 -11.77 11.13
N LEU A 93 -9.86 -11.16 9.97
CA LEU A 93 -11.14 -11.26 9.26
C LEU A 93 -11.27 -12.53 8.40
N ASN A 94 -10.22 -13.35 8.30
CA ASN A 94 -10.13 -14.51 7.39
C ASN A 94 -10.49 -14.14 5.93
N LYS A 95 -10.01 -12.97 5.48
CA LYS A 95 -10.18 -12.47 4.11
C LYS A 95 -8.82 -12.39 3.42
N ASN A 96 -8.84 -12.33 2.09
CA ASN A 96 -7.65 -12.09 1.26
C ASN A 96 -7.65 -10.68 0.64
N SER A 97 -8.74 -9.92 0.82
CA SER A 97 -8.86 -8.55 0.36
C SER A 97 -9.61 -7.68 1.37
N LEU A 98 -9.28 -6.40 1.36
CA LEU A 98 -9.89 -5.37 2.20
C LEU A 98 -10.15 -4.12 1.34
N ASP A 99 -11.37 -3.60 1.42
CA ASP A 99 -11.73 -2.31 0.84
C ASP A 99 -11.71 -1.24 1.94
N LEU A 100 -10.85 -0.25 1.76
CA LEU A 100 -10.70 0.90 2.64
C LEU A 100 -11.08 2.17 1.87
N ASN A 101 -12.34 2.59 1.99
CA ASN A 101 -12.86 3.82 1.39
C ASN A 101 -12.56 3.95 -0.12
N GLY A 102 -12.71 2.86 -0.89
CA GLY A 102 -12.46 2.84 -2.32
C GLY A 102 -11.05 2.39 -2.72
N ILE A 103 -10.18 2.08 -1.74
CA ILE A 103 -8.88 1.45 -1.96
C ILE A 103 -9.00 -0.03 -1.66
N THR A 104 -8.87 -0.87 -2.70
CA THR A 104 -8.83 -2.33 -2.53
C THR A 104 -7.39 -2.79 -2.30
N ILE A 105 -7.12 -3.35 -1.11
CA ILE A 105 -5.88 -4.01 -0.76
C ILE A 105 -6.09 -5.51 -0.91
N THR A 106 -5.29 -6.16 -1.76
CA THR A 106 -5.33 -7.61 -1.97
C THR A 106 -4.01 -8.23 -1.55
N MET A 107 -4.09 -9.22 -0.66
CA MET A 107 -2.95 -10.03 -0.25
C MET A 107 -2.63 -11.02 -1.38
N ASN A 108 -1.74 -10.62 -2.29
CA ASN A 108 -1.19 -11.54 -3.28
C ASN A 108 -0.08 -12.35 -2.60
N GLY A 109 -0.31 -13.66 -2.43
CA GLY A 109 0.52 -14.53 -1.61
C GLY A 109 2.02 -14.47 -1.95
N ASN A 110 2.83 -14.41 -0.89
CA ASN A 110 4.25 -14.79 -0.78
C ASN A 110 5.17 -14.47 -1.97
N ARG A 111 6.03 -13.45 -1.82
CA ARG A 111 7.21 -13.26 -2.68
C ARG A 111 8.32 -14.31 -2.45
N GLU A 112 8.28 -15.09 -1.37
CA GLU A 112 9.33 -16.07 -1.03
C GLU A 112 8.85 -17.47 -0.62
N GLY A 113 7.53 -17.69 -0.56
CA GLY A 113 6.96 -19.00 -0.23
C GLY A 113 6.29 -19.61 -1.45
N LYS A 114 6.55 -20.88 -1.71
CA LYS A 114 5.82 -21.68 -2.71
C LYS A 114 4.33 -21.36 -2.60
N ARG A 115 3.71 -20.92 -3.70
CA ARG A 115 2.25 -20.77 -3.76
C ARG A 115 1.62 -22.11 -3.39
N LEU A 116 0.42 -22.08 -2.80
CA LEU A 116 -0.29 -23.31 -2.43
C LEU A 116 -0.56 -24.22 -3.64
N ASP A 117 -0.64 -23.63 -4.83
CA ASP A 117 -0.81 -24.31 -6.12
C ASP A 117 0.50 -24.86 -6.72
N GLY A 118 1.64 -24.69 -6.04
CA GLY A 118 2.94 -25.16 -6.49
C GLY A 118 3.63 -24.30 -7.55
N LEU A 119 3.00 -23.21 -8.01
CA LEU A 119 3.58 -22.30 -9.01
C LEU A 119 4.58 -21.32 -8.38
N ASN A 120 5.58 -20.91 -9.14
CA ASN A 120 6.35 -19.71 -8.76
C ASN A 120 5.51 -18.44 -8.98
N TYR A 121 6.06 -17.28 -8.61
CA TYR A 121 5.32 -16.02 -8.67
C TYR A 121 4.89 -15.67 -10.10
N GLU A 122 5.81 -15.69 -11.05
CA GLU A 122 5.56 -15.32 -12.44
C GLU A 122 4.57 -16.29 -13.10
N GLU A 123 4.69 -17.59 -12.84
CA GLU A 123 3.74 -18.61 -13.30
C GLU A 123 2.36 -18.42 -12.68
N GLY A 124 2.32 -18.10 -11.38
CA GLY A 124 1.09 -17.80 -10.65
C GLY A 124 0.34 -16.60 -11.22
N VAL A 125 1.04 -15.50 -11.53
CA VAL A 125 0.45 -14.31 -12.16
C VAL A 125 -0.18 -14.66 -13.51
N VAL A 126 0.48 -15.48 -14.32
CA VAL A 126 -0.08 -15.93 -15.60
C VAL A 126 -1.33 -16.80 -15.38
N MET A 127 -1.28 -17.76 -14.43
CA MET A 127 -2.43 -18.62 -14.12
C MET A 127 -3.63 -17.82 -13.61
N ASP A 128 -3.41 -16.87 -12.70
CA ASP A 128 -4.45 -16.01 -12.13
C ASP A 128 -5.12 -15.17 -13.23
N ASN A 129 -4.35 -14.66 -14.19
CA ASN A 129 -4.89 -13.93 -15.35
C ASN A 129 -5.76 -14.81 -16.26
N LEU A 130 -5.40 -16.08 -16.47
CA LEU A 130 -6.22 -17.02 -17.24
C LEU A 130 -7.55 -17.32 -16.53
N ILE A 131 -7.51 -17.51 -15.21
CA ILE A 131 -8.71 -17.70 -14.38
C ILE A 131 -9.61 -16.46 -14.44
N ASN A 132 -9.04 -15.27 -14.33
CA ASN A 132 -9.77 -14.01 -14.43
C ASN A 132 -10.38 -13.82 -15.81
N ALA A 133 -9.66 -14.17 -16.88
CA ALA A 133 -10.17 -14.12 -18.24
C ALA A 133 -11.37 -15.06 -18.42
N TRP A 134 -11.28 -16.31 -17.96
CA TRP A 134 -12.40 -17.26 -17.95
C TRP A 134 -13.62 -16.73 -17.18
N ASN A 135 -13.40 -16.34 -15.93
CA ASN A 135 -14.47 -15.85 -15.06
C ASN A 135 -15.13 -14.57 -15.59
N GLY A 136 -14.36 -13.69 -16.23
CA GLY A 136 -14.86 -12.50 -16.91
C GLY A 136 -15.69 -12.85 -18.14
N PHE A 137 -15.19 -13.76 -18.98
CA PHE A 137 -15.86 -14.17 -20.21
C PHE A 137 -17.21 -14.86 -19.93
N CYS A 138 -17.29 -15.70 -18.89
CA CYS A 138 -18.55 -16.36 -18.50
C CYS A 138 -19.68 -15.37 -18.14
N LYS A 139 -19.36 -14.11 -17.81
CA LYS A 139 -20.34 -13.08 -17.45
C LYS A 139 -20.82 -12.26 -18.65
N LEU A 140 -20.14 -12.37 -19.80
CA LEU A 140 -20.52 -11.64 -21.00
C LEU A 140 -21.83 -12.18 -21.56
N LYS A 141 -22.63 -11.30 -22.18
CA LYS A 141 -23.84 -11.72 -22.89
C LYS A 141 -23.42 -12.58 -24.09
N ARG A 142 -23.96 -13.80 -24.16
CA ARG A 142 -23.61 -14.75 -25.21
C ARG A 142 -23.93 -14.20 -26.62
N GLN A 143 -22.99 -14.27 -27.55
CA GLN A 143 -23.14 -13.85 -28.95
C GLN A 143 -23.20 -15.03 -29.93
N HIS A 144 -22.52 -16.14 -29.63
CA HIS A 144 -22.55 -17.38 -30.44
C HIS A 144 -22.74 -18.64 -29.56
N PRO A 145 -23.43 -19.70 -30.04
CA PRO A 145 -23.64 -20.92 -29.25
C PRO A 145 -22.36 -21.65 -28.82
N SER A 146 -21.29 -21.58 -29.62
CA SER A 146 -20.02 -22.29 -29.35
C SER A 146 -19.01 -21.47 -28.55
N GLU A 147 -19.16 -20.15 -28.46
CA GLU A 147 -18.06 -19.28 -28.01
C GLU A 147 -17.57 -19.59 -26.60
N LEU A 148 -18.46 -20.06 -25.73
CA LEU A 148 -18.09 -20.45 -24.37
C LEU A 148 -17.18 -21.69 -24.37
N GLY A 149 -17.48 -22.67 -25.23
CA GLY A 149 -16.65 -23.86 -25.39
C GLY A 149 -15.34 -23.53 -26.10
N ASP A 150 -15.37 -22.68 -27.12
CA ASP A 150 -14.17 -22.24 -27.83
C ASP A 150 -13.21 -21.50 -26.89
N PHE A 151 -13.74 -20.59 -26.07
CA PHE A 151 -12.96 -19.86 -25.08
C PHE A 151 -12.43 -20.78 -23.96
N GLN A 152 -13.24 -21.73 -23.48
CA GLN A 152 -12.79 -22.73 -22.51
C GLN A 152 -11.61 -23.54 -23.02
N ASN A 153 -11.69 -24.00 -24.28
CA ASN A 153 -10.62 -24.77 -24.91
C ASN A 153 -9.33 -23.95 -25.05
N ALA A 154 -9.43 -22.68 -25.42
CA ALA A 154 -8.29 -21.77 -25.49
C ALA A 154 -7.62 -21.57 -24.12
N ILE A 155 -8.41 -21.39 -23.05
CA ILE A 155 -7.90 -21.29 -21.68
C ILE A 155 -7.19 -22.58 -21.26
N HIS A 156 -7.80 -23.74 -21.49
CA HIS A 156 -7.17 -25.03 -21.18
C HIS A 156 -5.86 -25.23 -21.96
N GLN A 157 -5.79 -24.80 -23.23
CA GLN A 157 -4.57 -24.89 -24.01
C GLN A 157 -3.46 -23.99 -23.45
N ALA A 158 -3.79 -22.77 -23.03
CA ALA A 158 -2.84 -21.88 -22.35
C ALA A 158 -2.34 -22.49 -21.02
N GLN A 159 -3.25 -23.05 -20.22
CA GLN A 159 -2.91 -23.74 -18.97
C GLN A 159 -2.02 -24.96 -19.19
N GLN A 160 -2.24 -25.73 -20.27
CA GLN A 160 -1.38 -26.86 -20.63
C GLN A 160 0.04 -26.41 -20.94
N VAL A 161 0.22 -25.34 -21.73
CA VAL A 161 1.55 -24.80 -22.04
C VAL A 161 2.27 -24.33 -20.78
N LEU A 162 1.56 -23.63 -19.90
CA LEU A 162 2.11 -23.20 -18.61
C LEU A 162 2.48 -24.40 -17.72
N GLY A 163 1.61 -25.41 -17.62
CA GLY A 163 1.87 -26.63 -16.86
C GLY A 163 3.10 -27.40 -17.37
N LEU A 164 3.28 -27.49 -18.69
CA LEU A 164 4.48 -28.10 -19.27
C LEU A 164 5.75 -27.31 -18.92
N ARG A 165 5.68 -25.99 -18.81
CA ARG A 165 6.80 -25.16 -18.34
C ARG A 165 7.14 -25.47 -16.89
N VAL A 166 6.13 -25.55 -16.01
CA VAL A 166 6.31 -25.91 -14.60
C VAL A 166 6.99 -27.28 -14.49
N LEU A 167 6.47 -28.29 -15.21
CA LEU A 167 7.06 -29.64 -15.21
C LEU A 167 8.50 -29.69 -15.76
N ARG A 168 8.87 -28.79 -16.68
CA ARG A 168 10.26 -28.65 -17.16
C ARG A 168 11.20 -28.09 -16.10
N ASN A 169 10.70 -27.14 -15.31
CA ASN A 169 11.46 -26.56 -14.22
C ASN A 169 11.63 -27.56 -13.06
N ASP A 170 10.57 -28.30 -12.72
CA ASP A 170 10.58 -29.25 -11.60
C ASP A 170 11.32 -30.56 -11.94
N TYR A 171 11.30 -31.00 -13.20
CA TYR A 171 11.87 -32.29 -13.62
C TYR A 171 12.80 -32.16 -14.84
N PRO A 172 13.85 -31.33 -14.80
CA PRO A 172 14.63 -30.96 -15.99
C PRO A 172 15.32 -32.13 -16.70
N GLU A 173 15.64 -33.20 -15.98
CA GLU A 173 16.30 -34.39 -16.54
C GLU A 173 15.38 -35.27 -17.38
N GLY A 174 14.06 -35.19 -17.16
CA GLY A 174 13.05 -35.97 -17.89
C GLY A 174 12.71 -35.43 -19.28
N TRP A 175 13.34 -34.33 -19.69
CA TRP A 175 13.02 -33.64 -20.94
C TRP A 175 14.15 -33.77 -21.97
N ILE A 176 13.73 -33.94 -23.23
CA ILE A 176 14.65 -33.93 -24.37
C ILE A 176 15.30 -32.56 -24.44
N LYS A 177 16.63 -32.53 -24.29
CA LYS A 177 17.45 -31.33 -24.48
C LYS A 177 17.56 -31.05 -25.99
N LYS A 178 17.51 -29.77 -26.35
CA LYS A 178 17.80 -29.34 -27.72
C LYS A 178 19.28 -29.51 -28.05
#